data_AF-A0A182ANN9-F1
#
_entry.id   AF-A0A182ANN9-F1
#
_cell.length_a   1.000
_cell.length_b   1.000
_cell.length_c   1.000
_cell.angle_alpha   90.00
_cell.angle_beta   90.00
_cell.angle_gamma   90.00
#
_symmetry.space_group_name_H-M   'P 1'
#
loop_
_entity.id
_entity.type
_entity.pdbx_description
1 polymer ?
#
loop_
_entity_poly.entity_id
_entity_poly.type
_entity_poly.pdbx_seq_one_letter_code
_entity_poly.pdbx_strand_id
1 'polypeptide(L)'
;MGRIADALRDNLRTIAQSDARSLRALDQELQQASAAAATSALPGTTEVEALLGRGSFTHQTLATLKALCKEHRIKGYSRMKKADLAKLLEHHGIEPPPRPVESLKKSELVALVKQLMAQLG
;
A
#
# COMPACT_ATOMS: atom_id res chain seq x y z
N MET A 1 -2.87 56.06 29.88
CA MET A 1 -1.80 55.20 29.34
C MET A 1 -2.32 53.84 28.81
N GLY A 2 -3.56 53.72 28.29
CA GLY A 2 -4.14 52.41 27.88
C GLY A 2 -4.36 52.21 26.37
N ARG A 3 -4.64 53.30 25.62
CA ARG A 3 -5.08 53.22 24.22
C ARG A 3 -4.12 52.53 23.26
N ILE A 4 -2.81 52.67 23.48
CA ILE A 4 -1.79 52.03 22.64
C ILE A 4 -1.78 50.51 22.88
N ALA A 5 -1.92 50.09 24.13
CA ALA A 5 -1.98 48.67 24.48
C ALA A 5 -3.26 48.01 23.96
N ASP A 6 -4.39 48.72 24.00
CA ASP A 6 -5.67 48.24 23.47
C ASP A 6 -5.63 48.12 21.93
N ALA A 7 -5.11 49.14 21.24
CA ALA A 7 -4.92 49.09 19.80
C ALA A 7 -4.01 47.93 19.35
N LEU A 8 -2.97 47.62 20.14
CA LEU A 8 -2.05 46.52 19.84
C LEU A 8 -2.72 45.15 20.03
N ARG A 9 -3.55 45.00 21.06
CA ARG A 9 -4.36 43.78 21.29
C ARG A 9 -5.36 43.55 20.16
N ASP A 10 -6.01 44.61 19.70
CA ASP A 10 -6.98 44.52 18.60
C ASP A 10 -6.30 44.16 17.28
N ASN A 11 -5.10 44.70 17.02
CA ASN A 11 -4.32 44.34 15.85
C ASN A 11 -3.92 42.86 15.87
N LEU A 12 -3.37 42.37 17.00
CA LEU A 12 -2.99 40.97 17.16
C LEU A 12 -4.19 40.02 17.02
N ARG A 13 -5.36 40.40 17.56
CA ARG A 13 -6.60 39.63 17.39
C ARG A 13 -7.03 39.57 15.92
N THR A 14 -6.91 40.67 15.19
CA THR A 14 -7.26 40.74 13.77
C THR A 14 -6.33 39.89 12.91
N ILE A 15 -5.02 39.92 13.21
CA ILE A 15 -4.01 39.09 12.53
C ILE A 15 -4.29 37.61 12.79
N ALA A 16 -4.48 37.21 14.06
CA ALA A 16 -4.79 35.83 14.40
C ALA A 16 -6.08 35.31 13.72
N GLN A 17 -7.09 36.16 13.57
CA GLN A 17 -8.31 35.82 12.83
C GLN A 17 -8.08 35.72 11.32
N SER A 18 -7.16 36.50 10.77
CA SER A 18 -6.76 36.38 9.36
C SER A 18 -6.04 35.07 9.11
N ASP A 19 -5.05 34.75 9.94
CA ASP A 19 -4.26 33.52 9.82
C ASP A 19 -5.13 32.27 9.96
N ALA A 20 -6.05 32.26 10.93
CA ALA A 20 -7.00 31.16 11.10
C ALA A 20 -7.92 30.96 9.89
N ARG A 21 -8.26 32.02 9.15
CA ARG A 21 -9.04 31.92 7.91
C ARG A 21 -8.19 31.36 6.77
N SER A 22 -6.95 31.81 6.62
CA SER A 22 -6.03 31.32 5.60
C SER A 22 -5.72 29.83 5.77
N LEU A 23 -5.46 29.37 7.00
CA LEU A 23 -5.20 27.96 7.28
C LEU A 23 -6.39 27.07 6.93
N ARG A 24 -7.62 27.49 7.27
CA ARG A 24 -8.84 26.74 6.90
C ARG A 24 -9.05 26.68 5.40
N ALA A 25 -8.72 27.75 4.66
CA ALA A 25 -8.84 27.75 3.20
C ALA A 25 -7.84 26.75 2.57
N LEU A 26 -6.60 26.73 3.06
CA LEU A 26 -5.59 25.75 2.63
C LEU A 26 -5.99 24.32 2.96
N ASP A 27 -6.52 24.07 4.17
CA ASP A 27 -7.02 22.76 4.56
C ASP A 27 -8.17 22.29 3.65
N GLN A 28 -9.08 23.19 3.29
CA GLN A 28 -10.17 22.89 2.36
C GLN A 28 -9.66 22.56 0.95
N GLU A 29 -8.67 23.31 0.45
CA GLU A 29 -8.07 23.04 -0.86
C GLU A 29 -7.32 21.69 -0.88
N LEU A 30 -6.59 21.37 0.20
CA LEU A 30 -5.96 20.06 0.37
C LEU A 30 -6.98 18.92 0.48
N GLN A 31 -8.08 19.14 1.18
CA GLN A 31 -9.19 18.17 1.25
C GLN A 31 -9.84 17.95 -0.12
N GLN A 32 -10.04 19.01 -0.90
CA GLN A 32 -10.58 18.91 -2.26
C GLN A 32 -9.62 18.20 -3.21
N ALA A 33 -8.32 18.53 -3.16
CA ALA A 33 -7.29 17.88 -3.96
C ALA A 33 -7.15 16.38 -3.62
N SER A 34 -7.17 16.04 -2.31
CA SER A 34 -7.12 14.65 -1.87
C SER A 34 -8.40 13.88 -2.18
N ALA A 35 -9.58 14.50 -2.12
CA ALA A 35 -10.83 13.89 -2.55
C ALA A 35 -10.83 13.60 -4.06
N ALA A 36 -10.35 14.53 -4.88
CA ALA A 36 -10.18 14.32 -6.33
C ALA A 36 -9.16 13.21 -6.64
N ALA A 37 -8.09 13.11 -5.85
CA ALA A 37 -7.15 12.00 -5.91
C ALA A 37 -7.77 10.67 -5.47
N ALA A 38 -8.67 10.66 -4.48
CA ALA A 38 -9.40 9.46 -4.05
C ALA A 38 -10.39 8.97 -5.13
N THR A 39 -11.00 9.86 -5.91
CA THR A 39 -11.82 9.47 -7.07
C THR A 39 -10.99 8.96 -8.25
N SER A 40 -9.71 9.36 -8.33
CA SER A 40 -8.75 8.91 -9.35
C SER A 40 -7.87 7.76 -8.87
N ALA A 41 -8.05 7.30 -7.63
CA ALA A 41 -7.41 6.09 -7.13
C ALA A 41 -7.98 4.92 -7.93
N LEU A 42 -7.13 4.21 -8.69
CA LEU A 42 -7.52 2.97 -9.34
C LEU A 42 -8.19 2.08 -8.30
N PRO A 43 -9.46 1.70 -8.48
CA PRO A 43 -10.06 0.66 -7.66
C PRO A 43 -9.29 -0.62 -7.98
N GLY A 44 -8.33 -1.02 -7.13
CA GLY A 44 -7.49 -2.11 -7.59
C GLY A 44 -6.31 -2.58 -6.78
N THR A 45 -5.94 -2.00 -5.63
CA THR A 45 -4.84 -2.62 -4.85
C THR A 45 -5.19 -4.06 -4.44
N THR A 46 -6.45 -4.33 -4.11
CA THR A 46 -6.97 -5.68 -3.85
C THR A 46 -7.22 -6.50 -5.12
N GLU A 47 -7.58 -5.86 -6.24
CA GLU A 47 -7.84 -6.58 -7.51
C GLU A 47 -6.55 -6.95 -8.25
N VAL A 48 -5.48 -6.17 -8.09
CA VAL A 48 -4.15 -6.47 -8.64
C VAL A 48 -3.56 -7.74 -7.97
N GLU A 49 -3.77 -7.93 -6.67
CA GLU A 49 -3.44 -9.19 -6.00
C GLU A 49 -4.25 -10.38 -6.57
N ALA A 50 -5.54 -10.16 -6.85
CA ALA A 50 -6.38 -11.17 -7.49
C ALA A 50 -5.94 -11.49 -8.94
N LEU A 51 -5.45 -10.49 -9.69
CA LEU A 51 -4.94 -10.65 -11.07
C LEU A 51 -3.63 -11.44 -11.11
N LEU A 52 -2.72 -11.21 -10.18
CA LEU A 52 -1.47 -11.98 -10.06
C LEU A 52 -1.72 -13.45 -9.68
N GLY A 53 -2.93 -13.73 -9.15
CA GLY A 53 -3.43 -15.03 -8.76
C GLY A 53 -2.89 -15.50 -7.42
N ARG A 54 -3.52 -16.53 -6.84
CA ARG A 54 -2.97 -17.22 -5.66
C ARG A 54 -1.57 -17.70 -6.00
N GLY A 55 -0.58 -17.27 -5.22
CA GLY A 55 0.79 -17.72 -5.35
C GLY A 55 0.89 -19.23 -5.22
N SER A 56 2.05 -19.79 -5.55
CA SER A 56 2.38 -21.17 -5.18
C SER A 56 3.78 -21.19 -4.60
N PHE A 57 3.94 -21.92 -3.50
CA PHE A 57 5.25 -22.19 -2.90
C PHE A 57 6.21 -22.89 -3.87
N THR A 58 5.70 -23.59 -4.89
CA THR A 58 6.53 -24.24 -5.91
C THR A 58 7.25 -23.24 -6.80
N HIS A 59 6.69 -22.05 -7.01
CA HIS A 59 7.30 -20.99 -7.82
C HIS A 59 8.22 -20.06 -7.01
N GLN A 60 8.25 -20.20 -5.68
CA GLN A 60 9.07 -19.36 -4.81
C GLN A 60 10.53 -19.86 -4.71
N THR A 61 11.46 -18.95 -4.39
CA THR A 61 12.86 -19.31 -4.18
C THR A 61 13.08 -19.90 -2.78
N LEU A 62 14.18 -20.65 -2.59
CA LEU A 62 14.57 -21.17 -1.27
C LEU A 62 14.75 -20.06 -0.22
N ALA A 63 15.23 -18.88 -0.65
CA ALA A 63 15.41 -17.72 0.23
C ALA A 63 14.04 -17.19 0.69
N THR A 64 13.09 -17.03 -0.24
CA THR A 64 11.72 -16.58 0.08
C THR A 64 11.01 -17.55 1.03
N LEU A 65 11.12 -18.86 0.80
CA LEU A 65 10.50 -19.87 1.68
C LEU A 65 11.09 -19.85 3.10
N LYS A 66 12.40 -19.63 3.24
CA LYS A 66 13.05 -19.48 4.56
C LYS A 66 12.67 -18.18 5.25
N ALA A 67 12.50 -17.09 4.49
CA ALA A 67 12.02 -15.81 5.02
C ALA A 67 10.60 -15.95 5.58
N LEU A 68 9.69 -16.61 4.84
CA LEU A 68 8.34 -16.92 5.32
C LEU A 68 8.36 -17.77 6.59
N CYS A 69 9.19 -18.81 6.64
CA CYS A 69 9.33 -19.62 7.86
C CYS A 69 9.78 -18.79 9.07
N LYS A 70 10.68 -17.81 8.86
CA LYS A 70 11.14 -16.88 9.90
C LYS A 70 10.03 -15.94 10.36
N GLU A 71 9.29 -15.36 9.41
CA GLU A 71 8.19 -14.43 9.66
C GLU A 71 7.08 -15.08 10.47
N HIS A 72 6.70 -16.31 10.10
CA HIS A 72 5.69 -17.10 10.81
C HIS A 72 6.25 -17.88 12.01
N ARG A 73 7.49 -17.60 12.43
CA ARG A 73 8.17 -18.19 13.61
C ARG A 73 8.19 -19.73 13.64
N ILE A 74 8.25 -20.34 12.47
CA ILE A 74 8.38 -21.80 12.31
C ILE A 74 9.80 -22.21 12.70
N LYS A 75 9.94 -23.35 13.39
CA LYS A 75 11.24 -23.89 13.85
C LYS A 75 11.65 -25.10 13.00
N GLY A 76 12.96 -25.40 12.95
CA GLY A 76 13.47 -26.61 12.29
C GLY A 76 13.65 -26.53 10.77
N TYR A 77 13.37 -25.39 10.15
CA TYR A 77 13.38 -25.21 8.69
C TYR A 77 14.78 -25.05 8.07
N SER A 78 15.84 -24.82 8.86
CA SER A 78 17.16 -24.40 8.37
C SER A 78 17.86 -25.41 7.44
N ARG A 79 17.60 -26.71 7.65
CA ARG A 79 18.16 -27.83 6.88
C ARG A 79 17.21 -28.45 5.85
N MET A 80 15.98 -27.93 5.74
CA MET A 80 14.96 -28.50 4.85
C MET A 80 15.15 -28.09 3.39
N LYS A 81 14.78 -28.99 2.48
CA LYS A 81 14.78 -28.73 1.04
C LYS A 81 13.52 -27.97 0.63
N LYS A 82 13.51 -27.40 -0.58
CA LYS A 82 12.41 -26.58 -1.11
C LYS A 82 11.03 -27.26 -0.98
N ALA A 83 10.95 -28.55 -1.32
CA ALA A 83 9.70 -29.31 -1.24
C ALA A 83 9.20 -29.50 0.20
N ASP A 84 10.11 -29.75 1.14
CA ASP A 84 9.77 -29.93 2.55
C ASP A 84 9.37 -28.61 3.21
N LEU A 85 10.01 -27.50 2.82
CA LEU A 85 9.63 -26.15 3.24
C LEU A 85 8.24 -25.76 2.75
N ALA A 86 7.91 -26.06 1.49
CA ALA A 86 6.57 -25.79 0.95
C ALA A 86 5.49 -26.55 1.73
N LYS A 87 5.69 -27.86 1.95
CA LYS A 87 4.78 -28.69 2.76
C LYS A 87 4.65 -28.19 4.20
N LEU A 88 5.75 -27.71 4.79
CA LEU A 88 5.75 -27.16 6.13
C LEU A 88 4.90 -25.88 6.20
N LEU A 89 5.05 -24.97 5.23
CA LEU A 89 4.25 -23.75 5.14
C LEU A 89 2.76 -24.05 4.91
N GLU A 90 2.45 -25.02 4.04
CA GLU A 90 1.08 -25.52 3.82
C GLU A 90 0.47 -26.12 5.10
N HIS A 91 1.23 -26.94 5.82
CA HIS A 91 0.78 -27.53 7.10
C HIS A 91 0.52 -26.46 8.17
N HIS A 92 1.27 -25.35 8.15
CA HIS A 92 1.04 -24.21 9.03
C HIS A 92 -0.10 -23.28 8.55
N GLY A 93 -0.78 -23.61 7.45
CA GLY A 93 -1.89 -22.82 6.92
C GLY A 93 -1.47 -21.45 6.38
N ILE A 94 -0.20 -21.30 6.02
CA ILE A 94 0.33 -20.04 5.48
C ILE A 94 -0.10 -19.94 4.02
N GLU A 95 -0.67 -18.80 3.64
CA GLU A 95 -1.00 -18.56 2.25
C GLU A 95 0.27 -18.27 1.45
N PRO A 96 0.41 -18.86 0.25
CA PRO A 96 1.57 -18.61 -0.59
C PRO A 96 1.55 -17.16 -1.07
N PRO A 97 2.66 -16.41 -0.88
CA PRO A 97 2.70 -15.04 -1.35
C PRO A 97 2.57 -15.01 -2.88
N PRO A 98 1.95 -13.96 -3.43
CA PRO A 98 1.83 -13.80 -4.86
C PRO A 98 3.20 -13.90 -5.53
N ARG A 99 3.20 -14.48 -6.72
CA ARG A 99 4.42 -14.64 -7.52
C ARG A 99 4.94 -13.26 -7.94
N PRO A 100 6.25 -13.00 -7.86
CA PRO A 100 6.83 -11.72 -8.24
C PRO A 100 6.63 -11.44 -9.73
N VAL A 101 6.36 -10.19 -10.09
CA VAL A 101 6.09 -9.79 -11.48
C VAL A 101 7.28 -10.04 -12.41
N GLU A 102 8.49 -9.99 -11.86
CA GLU A 102 9.75 -10.27 -12.57
C GLU A 102 9.88 -11.73 -13.00
N SER A 103 9.12 -12.64 -12.38
CA SER A 103 9.12 -14.06 -12.75
C SER A 103 8.18 -14.38 -13.92
N LEU A 104 7.31 -13.44 -14.31
CA LEU A 104 6.37 -13.63 -15.42
C LEU A 104 7.11 -13.62 -16.75
N LYS A 105 6.73 -14.55 -17.63
CA LYS A 105 7.20 -14.52 -19.02
C LYS A 105 6.53 -13.38 -19.78
N LYS A 106 7.18 -12.88 -20.83
CA LYS A 106 6.62 -11.84 -21.71
C LYS A 106 5.19 -12.16 -22.18
N SER A 107 4.92 -13.42 -22.54
CA SER A 107 3.59 -13.86 -22.97
C SER A 107 2.53 -13.75 -21.86
N GLU A 108 2.91 -14.08 -20.62
CA GLU A 108 2.04 -14.04 -19.45
C GLU A 108 1.78 -12.59 -19.03
N LEU A 109 2.81 -11.74 -19.07
CA LEU A 109 2.68 -10.32 -18.81
C LEU A 109 1.75 -9.64 -19.82
N VAL A 110 1.90 -9.96 -21.11
CA VAL A 110 0.99 -9.45 -22.16
C VAL A 110 -0.45 -9.90 -21.93
N ALA A 111 -0.68 -11.14 -21.50
CA ALA A 111 -2.03 -11.62 -21.19
C ALA A 111 -2.65 -10.88 -20.00
N LEU A 112 -1.87 -10.68 -18.93
CA LEU A 112 -2.27 -9.90 -17.75
C LEU A 112 -2.63 -8.45 -18.11
N VAL A 113 -1.80 -7.78 -18.91
CA VAL A 113 -2.06 -6.41 -19.35
C VAL A 113 -3.35 -6.33 -20.18
N LYS A 114 -3.57 -7.28 -21.09
CA LYS A 114 -4.83 -7.34 -21.87
C LYS A 114 -6.05 -7.51 -20.98
N GLN A 115 -5.96 -8.35 -19.96
CA GLN A 115 -7.05 -8.57 -19.01
C GLN A 115 -7.35 -7.31 -18.20
N LEU A 116 -6.31 -6.62 -17.73
CA LEU A 116 -6.44 -5.35 -16.99
C LEU A 116 -7.04 -4.24 -17.86
N MET A 117 -6.64 -4.15 -19.14
CA MET A 117 -7.25 -3.22 -20.08
C MET A 117 -8.73 -3.52 -20.34
N ALA A 118 -9.13 -4.80 -20.34
CA ALA A 118 -10.53 -5.20 -20.52
C ALA A 118 -11.42 -4.89 -19.30
N GLN A 119 -10.83 -4.73 -18.11
CA GLN A 119 -11.57 -4.33 -16.90
C GLN A 119 -11.73 -2.81 -16.76
N LEU A 120 -10.88 -2.04 -17.44
CA LEU A 120 -10.86 -0.57 -17.38
C LEU A 120 -11.61 0.11 -18.53
N GLY A 121 -12.08 -0.65 -19.53
CA GLY A 121 -12.88 -0.17 -20.66
C GLY A 121 -14.34 -0.53 -20.50
#